data_AF-A0A0D2QET7-F1
#
_entry.id   AF-A0A0D2QET7-F1
#
_cell.length_a   1.000
_cell.length_b   1.000
_cell.length_c   1.000
_cell.angle_alpha   90.00
_cell.angle_beta   90.00
_cell.angle_gamma   90.00
#
_symmetry.space_group_name_H-M   'P 1'
#
loop_
_entity.id
_entity.type
_entity.pdbx_description
1 polymer ?
#
loop_
_entity_poly.entity_id
_entity_poly.type
_entity_poly.pdbx_seq_one_letter_code
_entity_poly.pdbx_strand_id
1 'polypeptide(L)'
;IVRNLRRSLSSSEPVRVFPASAPMGKGTGSFGKRRNKTHTLCVRCGRRSFHLQKSRCSACAFPAARKRTYNWSVKAIRRKTTGTGRMRYLRHVPRRFKTGFREGNELLILFADGFIILSFFSFCFVQSISLDFVSIFNSGVGSWSRY
;
A
#
# COMPACT_ATOMS: atom_id res chain seq x y z
N ILE A 1 -26.90 -19.63 89.03
CA ILE A 1 -26.55 -18.58 88.03
C ILE A 1 -26.00 -19.28 86.80
N VAL A 2 -26.33 -18.74 85.62
CA VAL A 2 -26.49 -19.40 84.32
C VAL A 2 -25.31 -20.24 83.81
N ARG A 3 -25.69 -21.36 83.17
CA ARG A 3 -24.95 -22.28 82.29
C ARG A 3 -23.95 -21.59 81.35
N ASN A 4 -22.78 -22.19 81.11
CA ASN A 4 -22.40 -22.72 79.78
C ASN A 4 -20.97 -23.30 79.74
N LEU A 5 -20.87 -24.60 80.04
CA LEU A 5 -19.87 -25.48 79.43
C LEU A 5 -20.41 -25.92 78.06
N ARG A 6 -19.92 -25.32 76.97
CA ARG A 6 -19.94 -25.97 75.65
C ARG A 6 -18.76 -25.53 74.80
N ARG A 7 -17.65 -26.21 75.02
CA ARG A 7 -16.54 -26.35 74.08
C ARG A 7 -16.95 -27.46 73.10
N SER A 8 -17.37 -27.14 71.87
CA SER A 8 -17.44 -28.11 70.76
C SER A 8 -17.77 -27.41 69.43
N LEU A 9 -17.16 -27.95 68.37
CA LEU A 9 -17.32 -27.67 66.94
C LEU A 9 -16.49 -26.47 66.42
N SER A 10 -15.22 -26.68 66.10
CA SER A 10 -14.76 -27.15 64.77
C SER A 10 -15.26 -26.26 63.63
N SER A 11 -14.38 -25.35 63.20
CA SER A 11 -14.06 -25.09 61.79
C SER A 11 -14.98 -25.78 60.77
N SER A 12 -16.08 -25.14 60.38
CA SER A 12 -16.75 -25.35 59.10
C SER A 12 -17.95 -24.41 58.97
N GLU A 13 -17.68 -23.10 58.88
CA GLU A 13 -18.54 -22.31 57.99
C GLU A 13 -18.33 -22.94 56.60
N PRO A 14 -19.34 -23.54 55.95
CA PRO A 14 -19.21 -23.83 54.55
C PRO A 14 -19.14 -22.46 53.89
N VAL A 15 -17.92 -21.99 53.60
CA VAL A 15 -17.68 -21.02 52.55
C VAL A 15 -18.58 -21.48 51.44
N ARG A 16 -19.57 -20.65 51.08
CA ARG A 16 -20.42 -20.95 49.94
C ARG A 16 -19.48 -20.94 48.74
N VAL A 17 -18.85 -22.09 48.48
CA VAL A 17 -18.26 -22.42 47.21
C VAL A 17 -19.48 -22.49 46.32
N PHE A 18 -19.82 -21.36 45.71
CA PHE A 18 -20.71 -21.34 44.57
C PHE A 18 -20.18 -22.44 43.66
N PRO A 19 -20.96 -23.52 43.41
CA PRO A 19 -20.51 -24.53 42.49
C PRO A 19 -20.29 -23.80 41.16
N ALA A 20 -19.03 -23.75 40.72
CA ALA A 20 -18.66 -23.20 39.44
C ALA A 20 -19.45 -23.99 38.40
N SER A 21 -20.57 -23.41 37.96
CA SER A 21 -21.42 -23.94 36.91
C SER A 21 -20.50 -24.38 35.77
N ALA A 22 -20.63 -25.63 35.34
CA ALA A 22 -19.92 -26.19 34.20
C ALA A 22 -19.72 -25.13 33.09
N PRO A 23 -18.55 -25.03 32.43
CA PRO A 23 -18.28 -24.05 31.38
C PRO A 23 -19.09 -24.38 30.11
N MET A 24 -20.40 -24.28 30.21
CA MET A 24 -21.38 -24.64 29.21
C MET A 24 -22.28 -23.42 29.01
N GLY A 25 -21.66 -22.35 28.53
CA GLY A 25 -22.33 -21.08 28.38
C GLY A 25 -21.44 -20.00 27.78
N LYS A 26 -22.08 -18.89 27.44
CA LYS A 26 -21.52 -17.69 26.77
C LYS A 26 -20.17 -17.26 27.37
N GLY A 27 -19.36 -16.54 26.61
CA GLY A 27 -18.04 -16.07 27.07
C GLY A 27 -16.93 -17.09 26.77
N THR A 28 -16.01 -17.31 27.72
CA THR A 28 -14.73 -18.02 27.51
C THR A 28 -14.88 -19.41 26.88
N GLY A 29 -15.79 -20.25 27.39
CA GLY A 29 -16.04 -21.59 26.82
C GLY A 29 -16.57 -21.56 25.38
N SER A 30 -17.29 -20.49 24.99
CA SER A 30 -17.78 -20.30 23.62
C SER A 30 -16.69 -19.84 22.64
N PHE A 31 -15.67 -19.11 23.11
CA PHE A 31 -14.58 -18.60 22.26
C PHE A 31 -13.66 -19.72 21.78
N GLY A 32 -13.37 -20.72 22.62
CA GLY A 32 -12.56 -21.88 22.24
C GLY A 32 -13.12 -22.67 21.06
N LYS A 33 -14.44 -22.63 20.83
CA LYS A 33 -15.11 -23.34 19.73
C LYS A 33 -15.11 -22.57 18.39
N ARG A 34 -14.62 -21.32 18.33
CA ARG A 34 -14.71 -20.44 17.13
C ARG A 34 -13.60 -20.68 16.09
N ARG A 35 -13.36 -21.96 15.74
CA ARG A 35 -12.37 -22.35 14.73
C ARG A 35 -12.83 -22.12 13.28
N ASN A 36 -14.14 -22.26 13.02
CA ASN A 36 -14.70 -22.15 11.67
C ASN A 36 -14.80 -20.67 11.25
N LYS A 37 -14.39 -20.36 10.02
CA LYS A 37 -14.45 -19.00 9.48
C LYS A 37 -15.66 -18.85 8.55
N THR A 38 -16.56 -17.93 8.87
CA THR A 38 -17.69 -17.58 8.01
C THR A 38 -17.29 -16.68 6.85
N HIS A 39 -16.26 -15.84 7.06
CA HIS A 39 -15.79 -14.85 6.10
C HIS A 39 -14.34 -15.07 5.66
N THR A 40 -14.10 -15.11 4.35
CA THR A 40 -12.76 -15.09 3.72
C THR A 40 -12.55 -13.84 2.89
N LEU A 41 -11.34 -13.71 2.31
CA LEU A 41 -10.97 -12.62 1.41
C LEU A 41 -11.81 -12.66 0.13
N CYS A 42 -12.31 -11.50 -0.27
CA CYS A 42 -13.05 -11.33 -1.52
C CYS A 42 -12.12 -10.94 -2.66
N VAL A 43 -12.18 -11.66 -3.79
CA VAL A 43 -11.35 -11.42 -4.98
C VAL A 43 -11.49 -9.99 -5.51
N ARG A 44 -12.71 -9.46 -5.60
CA ARG A 44 -12.96 -8.11 -6.15
C ARG A 44 -12.46 -6.99 -5.23
N CYS A 45 -12.53 -7.17 -3.93
CA CYS A 45 -12.50 -6.07 -2.96
C CYS A 45 -11.33 -6.16 -1.97
N GLY A 46 -10.62 -7.29 -1.92
CA GLY A 46 -9.49 -7.52 -1.01
C GLY A 46 -9.85 -7.57 0.48
N ARG A 47 -11.13 -7.37 0.84
CA ARG A 47 -11.61 -7.38 2.23
C ARG A 47 -12.02 -8.79 2.65
N ARG A 48 -11.79 -9.15 3.91
CA ARG A 48 -12.32 -10.36 4.55
C ARG A 48 -13.82 -10.20 4.81
N SER A 49 -14.61 -10.33 3.75
CA SER A 49 -16.05 -10.05 3.75
C SER A 49 -16.84 -11.01 2.86
N PHE A 50 -16.18 -11.99 2.26
CA PHE A 50 -16.83 -13.01 1.44
C PHE A 50 -17.39 -14.10 2.33
N HIS A 51 -18.72 -14.27 2.37
CA HIS A 51 -19.36 -15.31 3.16
C HIS A 51 -19.33 -16.65 2.41
N LEU A 52 -18.73 -17.70 3.00
CA LEU A 52 -18.53 -18.98 2.29
C LEU A 52 -19.85 -19.67 1.96
N GLN A 53 -20.67 -19.93 2.98
CA GLN A 53 -21.94 -20.66 2.83
C GLN A 53 -22.94 -19.97 1.87
N LYS A 54 -23.00 -18.63 1.90
CA LYS A 54 -23.93 -17.85 1.08
C LYS A 54 -23.30 -17.36 -0.23
N SER A 55 -22.03 -17.70 -0.45
CA SER A 55 -21.21 -17.30 -1.60
C SER A 55 -21.35 -15.83 -1.99
N ARG A 56 -21.45 -14.91 -1.01
CA ARG A 56 -21.75 -13.50 -1.24
C ARG A 56 -20.91 -12.57 -0.39
N CYS A 57 -20.38 -11.51 -0.99
CA CYS A 57 -19.60 -10.51 -0.28
C CYS A 57 -20.48 -9.44 0.39
N SER A 58 -20.34 -9.24 1.71
CA SER A 58 -21.09 -8.20 2.44
C SER A 58 -20.65 -6.77 2.09
N ALA A 59 -19.40 -6.59 1.66
CA ALA A 59 -18.83 -5.29 1.36
C ALA A 59 -19.16 -4.79 -0.05
N CYS A 60 -19.12 -5.66 -1.06
CA CYS A 60 -19.25 -5.26 -2.46
C CYS A 60 -20.21 -6.13 -3.29
N ALA A 61 -20.89 -7.08 -2.64
CA ALA A 61 -21.91 -7.95 -3.24
C ALA A 61 -21.46 -8.84 -4.40
N PHE A 62 -20.16 -9.11 -4.55
CA PHE A 62 -19.68 -10.20 -5.41
C PHE A 62 -20.47 -11.48 -5.09
N PRO A 63 -21.05 -12.20 -6.07
CA PRO A 63 -20.83 -12.15 -7.53
C PRO A 63 -21.64 -11.11 -8.34
N ALA A 64 -22.53 -10.33 -7.74
CA ALA A 64 -23.39 -9.39 -8.47
C ALA A 64 -22.59 -8.40 -9.35
N ALA A 65 -23.15 -8.02 -10.50
CA ALA A 65 -22.51 -7.07 -11.42
C ALA A 65 -22.35 -5.68 -10.78
N ARG A 66 -23.42 -5.18 -10.13
CA ARG A 66 -23.39 -3.88 -9.45
C ARG A 66 -22.66 -3.96 -8.11
N LYS A 67 -21.83 -2.97 -7.83
CA LYS A 67 -21.19 -2.81 -6.50
C LYS A 67 -22.23 -2.35 -5.49
N ARG A 68 -22.27 -3.00 -4.33
CA ARG A 68 -23.15 -2.64 -3.20
C ARG A 68 -22.70 -1.34 -2.52
N THR A 69 -23.59 -0.35 -2.48
CA THR A 69 -23.45 0.94 -1.79
C THR A 69 -24.79 1.33 -1.16
N TYR A 70 -24.74 2.03 -0.01
CA TYR A 70 -25.93 2.58 0.65
C TYR A 70 -25.67 4.01 1.10
N ASN A 71 -26.65 4.88 0.92
CA ASN A 71 -26.54 6.31 1.23
C ASN A 71 -26.45 6.59 2.73
N TRP A 72 -27.00 5.71 3.57
CA TRP A 72 -26.89 5.82 5.03
C TRP A 72 -25.46 5.68 5.56
N SER A 73 -24.50 5.16 4.76
CA SER A 73 -23.11 4.99 5.17
C SER A 73 -22.15 5.85 4.37
N VAL A 74 -22.13 7.16 4.67
CA VAL A 74 -21.26 8.15 4.00
C VAL A 74 -19.78 7.77 4.09
N LYS A 75 -19.31 7.32 5.26
CA LYS A 75 -17.91 6.89 5.46
C LYS A 75 -17.57 5.66 4.61
N ALA A 76 -18.51 4.74 4.39
CA ALA A 76 -18.27 3.58 3.54
C ALA A 76 -18.18 3.94 2.06
N ILE A 77 -18.95 4.94 1.61
CA ILE A 77 -18.88 5.50 0.26
C ILE A 77 -17.51 6.15 0.03
N ARG A 78 -17.06 7.05 0.92
CA ARG A 78 -15.76 7.74 0.79
C ARG A 78 -14.58 6.78 0.67
N ARG A 79 -14.56 5.66 1.39
CA ARG A 79 -13.47 4.65 1.33
C ARG A 79 -13.38 3.87 0.02
N LYS A 80 -14.38 3.96 -0.88
CA LYS A 80 -14.44 3.20 -2.14
C LYS A 80 -14.58 4.08 -3.37
N THR A 81 -14.73 5.39 -3.18
CA THR A 81 -14.93 6.33 -4.28
C THR A 81 -13.70 6.38 -5.19
N THR A 82 -13.91 6.85 -6.42
CA THR A 82 -12.84 7.16 -7.38
C THR A 82 -11.84 8.11 -6.73
N GLY A 83 -10.55 7.82 -6.82
CA GLY A 83 -9.50 8.57 -6.07
C GLY A 83 -8.68 7.71 -5.12
N THR A 84 -9.24 6.62 -4.61
CA THR A 84 -8.63 5.81 -3.53
C THR A 84 -7.59 4.79 -4.00
N GLY A 85 -7.47 4.56 -5.31
CA GLY A 85 -6.59 3.53 -5.89
C GLY A 85 -5.58 4.09 -6.88
N ARG A 86 -4.90 3.21 -7.63
CA ARG A 86 -3.81 3.60 -8.55
C ARG A 86 -4.22 4.51 -9.72
N MET A 87 -5.52 4.63 -10.03
CA MET A 87 -6.07 5.48 -11.10
C MET A 87 -5.26 5.44 -12.43
N ARG A 88 -4.81 4.25 -12.87
CA ARG A 88 -3.86 4.09 -13.98
C ARG A 88 -4.24 4.89 -15.24
N TYR A 89 -5.51 4.85 -15.62
CA TYR A 89 -6.01 5.63 -16.76
C TYR A 89 -6.34 7.07 -16.36
N LEU A 90 -7.29 7.24 -15.43
CA LEU A 90 -7.83 8.55 -15.02
C LEU A 90 -6.78 9.55 -14.53
N ARG A 91 -5.62 9.10 -14.02
CA ARG A 91 -4.54 9.99 -13.58
C ARG A 91 -3.96 10.82 -14.73
N HIS A 92 -3.83 10.24 -15.92
CA HIS A 92 -3.22 10.90 -17.09
C HIS A 92 -4.24 11.57 -18.00
N VAL A 93 -5.52 11.26 -17.82
CA VAL A 93 -6.64 11.79 -18.62
C VAL A 93 -6.66 13.33 -18.64
N PRO A 94 -6.53 14.06 -17.50
CA PRO A 94 -6.49 15.53 -17.53
C PRO A 94 -5.33 16.11 -18.36
N ARG A 95 -4.18 15.42 -18.40
CA ARG A 95 -3.03 15.84 -19.23
C ARG A 95 -3.33 15.63 -20.71
N ARG A 96 -3.95 14.51 -21.08
CA ARG A 96 -4.36 14.23 -22.47
C ARG A 96 -5.43 15.20 -22.98
N PHE A 97 -6.37 15.60 -22.11
CA PHE A 97 -7.35 16.63 -22.43
C PHE A 97 -6.69 17.96 -22.79
N LYS A 98 -5.67 18.39 -22.02
CA LYS A 98 -4.92 19.63 -22.32
C LYS A 98 -4.16 19.58 -23.65
N THR A 99 -3.71 18.40 -24.06
CA THR A 99 -3.02 18.19 -25.34
C THR A 99 -3.96 17.85 -26.50
N GLY A 100 -5.28 17.90 -26.29
CA GLY A 100 -6.29 17.64 -27.34
C GLY A 100 -6.28 16.22 -27.88
N PHE A 101 -5.88 15.22 -27.07
CA PHE A 101 -5.77 13.81 -27.49
C PHE A 101 -4.95 13.57 -28.77
N ARG A 102 -3.93 14.40 -29.04
CA ARG A 102 -2.98 14.15 -30.13
C ARG A 102 -2.28 12.79 -29.92
N GLU A 103 -2.28 11.95 -30.95
CA GLU A 103 -1.62 10.64 -30.97
C GLU A 103 -0.39 10.70 -31.89
N GLY A 104 0.78 10.22 -31.42
CA GLY A 104 1.97 10.02 -32.25
C GLY A 104 2.70 11.28 -32.76
N ASN A 105 3.56 11.90 -31.93
CA ASN A 105 4.62 12.79 -32.41
C ASN A 105 5.98 12.12 -32.20
N GLU A 106 6.32 11.15 -33.04
CA GLU A 106 7.68 10.60 -33.13
C GLU A 106 8.53 11.29 -34.22
N LEU A 107 7.99 12.26 -34.96
CA LEU A 107 8.61 12.72 -36.23
C LEU A 107 9.12 14.16 -36.25
N LEU A 108 9.66 14.73 -35.16
CA LEU A 108 10.37 16.03 -35.22
C LEU A 108 11.58 16.18 -34.29
N ILE A 109 12.17 15.09 -33.77
CA ILE A 109 13.40 15.19 -32.96
C ILE A 109 14.64 14.72 -33.76
N LEU A 110 14.47 13.91 -34.82
CA LEU A 110 15.60 13.43 -35.62
C LEU A 110 16.19 14.44 -36.63
N PHE A 111 15.59 15.63 -36.80
CA PHE A 111 16.16 16.68 -37.66
C PHE A 111 16.92 17.78 -36.90
N ALA A 112 16.77 17.88 -35.58
CA ALA A 112 17.46 18.91 -34.79
C ALA A 112 18.81 18.41 -34.22
N ASP A 113 18.94 17.10 -33.95
CA ASP A 113 20.16 16.55 -33.35
C ASP A 113 21.21 16.14 -34.41
N GLY A 114 20.82 15.97 -35.68
CA GLY A 114 21.75 15.66 -36.78
C GLY A 114 22.64 16.83 -37.19
N PHE A 115 22.13 18.07 -37.10
CA PHE A 115 22.90 19.27 -37.46
C PHE A 115 23.94 19.61 -36.37
N ILE A 116 23.63 19.37 -35.09
CA ILE A 116 24.55 19.65 -33.97
C ILE A 116 25.69 18.62 -33.91
N ILE A 117 25.43 17.34 -34.19
CA ILE A 117 26.48 16.29 -34.15
C ILE A 117 27.49 16.46 -35.29
N LEU A 118 27.05 16.78 -36.51
CA LEU A 118 27.97 17.06 -37.64
C LEU A 118 28.75 18.38 -37.44
N SER A 119 28.14 19.37 -36.79
CA SER A 119 28.81 20.63 -36.45
C SER A 119 29.90 20.44 -35.38
N PHE A 120 29.64 19.64 -34.35
CA PHE A 120 30.62 19.35 -33.29
C PHE A 120 31.81 18.53 -33.81
N PHE A 121 31.58 17.57 -34.71
CA PHE A 121 32.66 16.78 -35.29
C PHE A 121 33.55 17.61 -36.25
N SER A 122 32.97 18.59 -36.95
CA SER A 122 33.73 19.52 -37.80
C SER A 122 34.51 20.57 -36.99
N PHE A 123 33.96 21.05 -35.86
CA PHE A 123 34.64 22.05 -35.03
C PHE A 123 35.81 21.46 -34.21
N CYS A 124 35.69 20.23 -33.71
CA CYS A 124 36.79 19.56 -33.00
C CYS A 124 37.96 19.15 -33.91
N PHE A 125 37.70 18.84 -35.19
CA PHE A 125 38.76 18.46 -36.13
C PHE A 125 39.63 19.67 -36.54
N VAL A 126 39.03 20.86 -36.67
CA VAL A 126 39.77 22.09 -37.02
C VAL A 126 40.61 22.61 -35.84
N GLN A 127 40.19 22.37 -34.60
CA GLN A 127 40.90 22.90 -33.42
C GLN A 127 42.07 22.00 -32.95
N SER A 128 42.11 20.74 -33.38
CA SER A 128 43.22 19.82 -33.08
C SER A 128 44.46 20.10 -33.95
N ILE A 129 44.30 20.60 -35.18
CA ILE A 129 45.44 20.86 -36.09
C ILE A 129 46.23 22.13 -35.70
N SER A 130 45.64 23.07 -34.96
CA SER A 130 46.31 24.33 -34.57
C SER A 130 47.09 24.26 -33.25
N LEU A 131 46.84 23.29 -32.37
CA LEU A 131 47.49 23.21 -31.05
C LEU A 131 48.70 22.25 -30.99
N ASP A 132 48.90 21.42 -32.03
CA ASP A 132 50.13 20.64 -32.18
C ASP A 132 51.32 21.49 -32.69
N PHE A 133 51.07 22.67 -33.29
CA PHE A 133 52.14 23.55 -33.77
C PHE A 133 52.71 24.48 -32.68
N VAL A 134 51.98 24.73 -31.59
CA VAL A 134 52.42 25.66 -30.51
C VAL A 134 52.96 24.92 -29.27
N SER A 135 52.70 23.62 -29.12
CA SER A 135 53.20 22.82 -27.98
C SER A 135 54.66 22.31 -28.11
N ILE A 136 55.33 22.46 -29.27
CA ILE A 136 56.76 22.15 -29.40
C ILE A 136 57.66 23.28 -28.84
N PHE A 137 57.16 24.51 -28.68
CA PHE A 137 58.02 25.66 -28.36
C PHE A 137 58.01 26.13 -26.89
N ASN A 138 57.20 25.55 -25.99
CA ASN A 138 57.06 26.08 -24.62
C ASN A 138 56.89 25.02 -23.52
N SER A 139 57.57 23.87 -23.66
CA SER A 139 57.71 22.87 -22.58
C SER A 139 59.08 22.96 -21.90
N GLY A 140 59.49 24.19 -21.55
CA GLY A 140 60.54 24.46 -20.56
C GLY A 140 59.88 25.02 -19.29
N VAL A 141 60.35 24.55 -18.12
CA VAL A 141 59.93 24.88 -16.74
C VAL A 141 58.47 24.55 -16.38
N GLY A 142 58.15 23.77 -15.36
CA GLY A 142 58.91 23.21 -14.24
C GLY A 142 57.88 22.76 -13.18
N SER A 143 58.17 21.62 -12.56
CA SER A 143 57.82 21.09 -11.22
C SER A 143 56.72 21.75 -10.34
N TRP A 144 56.27 20.94 -9.37
CA TRP A 144 55.55 21.24 -8.11
C TRP A 144 54.06 20.85 -8.14
N SER A 145 53.71 19.62 -7.73
CA SER A 145 53.61 19.16 -6.33
C SER A 145 52.62 19.96 -5.49
N ARG A 146 51.48 19.34 -5.19
CA ARG A 146 50.58 19.63 -4.07
C ARG A 146 49.67 18.39 -3.93
N TYR A 147 49.74 17.65 -2.82
CA TYR A 147 48.88 17.83 -1.64
C TYR A 147 47.42 18.08 -2.03
#